data_AF-A0A946YQR2-F1
#
_entry.id   AF-A0A946YQR2-F1
#
_cell.length_a   1.000
_cell.length_b   1.000
_cell.length_c   1.000
_cell.angle_alpha   90.00
_cell.angle_beta   90.00
_cell.angle_gamma   90.00
#
_symmetry.space_group_name_H-M   'P 1'
#
loop_
_entity.id
_entity.type
_entity.pdbx_description
1 polymer ?
#
loop_
_entity_poly.entity_id
_entity_poly.type
_entity_poly.pdbx_seq_one_letter_code
_entity_poly.pdbx_strand_id
1 'polypeptide(L)'
;MRQGNPPSNPADSNSEAGEKHAETSKPELATPATPVSVSEPGSPAPVANDRPAPQLYSVPIAAPLRESAGEFDSVDNPADGDSTDDETADELPSNVINLFTGQALAVEASTRIIRISGECNGARMLYSTLDNPERLVAVPILCWALLEDGAVTALVPWLDEVLPCEEIEEKYSINWEGYYCSIVEDFFFEPPAEVVAQLGVAARFNRGLLNAVTSASGNAAAAVEERSDWHIVQEIPDPVGTHALLLNESSDALVLTSVISWTLDEYGRLHGMLADDASIEKLPVLPGDDCLFCAEDEPSFKCFFQRDIAEQIRTQNPETMQAIEQLFGSP
;
A
#
# COMPACT_ATOMS: atom_id res chain seq x y z
N MET A 1 -7.96 75.43 29.96
CA MET A 1 -9.19 75.21 29.16
C MET A 1 -9.39 73.69 29.10
N ARG A 2 -10.42 73.03 29.65
CA ARG A 2 -11.90 73.22 29.55
C ARG A 2 -12.37 73.32 28.10
N GLN A 3 -13.39 72.63 27.59
CA GLN A 3 -14.36 71.59 28.03
C GLN A 3 -14.91 70.96 26.71
N GLY A 4 -15.64 69.85 26.63
CA GLY A 4 -16.23 68.91 27.59
C GLY A 4 -17.09 67.88 26.81
N ASN A 5 -17.59 66.84 27.48
CA ASN A 5 -18.47 65.79 26.94
C ASN A 5 -19.76 65.73 27.81
N PRO A 6 -20.70 64.79 27.60
CA PRO A 6 -21.87 64.79 26.70
C PRO A 6 -23.19 65.18 27.42
N PRO A 7 -24.38 64.88 26.84
CA PRO A 7 -25.37 63.95 27.46
C PRO A 7 -26.02 63.00 26.42
N SER A 8 -26.30 61.70 26.63
CA SER A 8 -27.11 60.93 27.61
C SER A 8 -28.65 60.87 27.35
N ASN A 9 -29.14 59.62 27.30
CA ASN A 9 -30.51 59.00 27.27
C ASN A 9 -31.64 59.72 28.08
N PRO A 10 -32.96 59.36 28.03
CA PRO A 10 -33.51 57.98 28.21
C PRO A 10 -34.94 57.65 27.62
N ALA A 11 -35.55 56.55 28.14
CA ALA A 11 -37.00 56.21 28.25
C ALA A 11 -37.78 55.74 26.97
N ASP A 12 -38.82 54.87 27.00
CA ASP A 12 -39.47 53.97 27.99
C ASP A 12 -40.54 53.10 27.24
N SER A 13 -41.19 52.01 27.71
CA SER A 13 -41.10 51.10 28.89
C SER A 13 -41.95 49.80 28.65
N ASN A 14 -42.22 49.01 29.71
CA ASN A 14 -43.19 47.89 29.89
C ASN A 14 -42.79 46.52 29.30
N SER A 15 -42.59 45.43 30.07
CA SER A 15 -43.37 44.77 31.17
C SER A 15 -44.53 43.90 30.64
N GLU A 16 -44.90 42.75 31.23
CA GLU A 16 -44.58 42.07 32.51
C GLU A 16 -44.74 40.54 32.32
N ALA A 17 -43.83 39.70 32.84
CA ALA A 17 -43.95 38.86 34.05
C ALA A 17 -44.84 37.59 33.97
N GLY A 18 -44.34 36.47 34.54
CA GLY A 18 -45.06 35.18 34.56
C GLY A 18 -44.25 33.95 34.99
N GLU A 19 -43.54 34.00 36.13
CA GLU A 19 -42.99 32.78 36.75
C GLU A 19 -44.10 31.84 37.28
N LYS A 20 -43.88 30.52 37.25
CA LYS A 20 -43.68 29.69 38.48
C LYS A 20 -43.52 28.19 38.21
N HIS A 21 -42.65 27.57 39.02
CA HIS A 21 -42.54 26.17 39.49
C HIS A 21 -43.36 25.08 38.77
N ALA A 22 -42.76 24.05 38.16
CA ALA A 22 -41.91 22.97 38.71
C ALA A 22 -42.68 21.81 39.36
N GLU A 23 -42.55 20.60 38.80
CA GLU A 23 -42.37 19.37 39.59
C GLU A 23 -41.81 18.18 38.77
N THR A 24 -41.08 17.32 39.46
CA THR A 24 -40.48 16.06 38.99
C THR A 24 -41.49 14.91 39.00
N SER A 25 -41.41 13.95 38.06
CA SER A 25 -41.58 12.51 38.36
C SER A 25 -41.34 11.55 37.17
N LYS A 26 -40.60 10.48 37.47
CA LYS A 26 -40.51 9.16 36.82
C LYS A 26 -40.09 8.19 37.95
N PRO A 27 -40.31 6.86 37.91
CA PRO A 27 -41.01 6.05 36.92
C PRO A 27 -42.15 5.18 37.52
N GLU A 28 -42.86 4.41 36.69
CA GLU A 28 -43.60 3.23 37.16
C GLU A 28 -43.41 2.02 36.23
N LEU A 29 -43.63 0.83 36.79
CA LEU A 29 -43.19 -0.49 36.34
C LEU A 29 -44.37 -1.28 35.75
N ALA A 30 -44.17 -2.01 34.65
CA ALA A 30 -45.16 -2.98 34.15
C ALA A 30 -44.47 -4.22 33.55
N THR A 31 -44.99 -5.40 33.89
CA THR A 31 -44.50 -6.74 33.50
C THR A 31 -45.70 -7.71 33.49
N PRO A 32 -45.62 -8.90 32.88
CA PRO A 32 -45.44 -9.23 31.47
C PRO A 32 -46.75 -9.77 30.82
N ALA A 33 -46.73 -10.02 29.52
CA ALA A 33 -47.76 -10.82 28.84
C ALA A 33 -47.13 -12.01 28.08
N THR A 34 -47.74 -13.19 28.23
CA THR A 34 -47.35 -14.49 27.65
C THR A 34 -47.69 -14.58 26.15
N PRO A 35 -47.08 -15.51 25.37
CA PRO A 35 -46.96 -15.35 23.92
C PRO A 35 -48.17 -15.88 23.14
N VAL A 36 -48.33 -15.35 21.92
CA VAL A 36 -49.25 -15.88 20.89
C VAL A 36 -48.45 -16.68 19.88
N SER A 37 -48.81 -17.94 19.68
CA SER A 37 -48.24 -18.78 18.61
C SER A 37 -48.64 -18.26 17.23
N VAL A 38 -47.67 -18.13 16.33
CA VAL A 38 -47.91 -17.93 14.89
C VAL A 38 -47.21 -19.05 14.14
N SER A 39 -47.95 -19.71 13.24
CA SER A 39 -47.51 -20.90 12.52
C SER A 39 -46.48 -20.60 11.43
N GLU A 40 -45.62 -21.58 11.15
CA GLU A 40 -44.62 -21.54 10.09
C GLU A 40 -45.24 -21.43 8.68
N PRO A 41 -44.69 -20.58 7.79
CA PRO A 41 -44.66 -20.84 6.35
C PRO A 41 -43.39 -21.63 6.00
N GLY A 42 -43.56 -22.69 5.20
CA GLY A 42 -42.54 -23.73 5.01
C GLY A 42 -41.22 -23.30 4.35
N SER A 43 -40.19 -24.11 4.57
CA SER A 43 -38.82 -23.92 4.06
C SER A 43 -38.75 -23.83 2.53
N PRO A 44 -38.04 -22.84 1.95
CA PRO A 44 -37.51 -22.98 0.61
C PRO A 44 -36.41 -24.06 0.60
N ALA A 45 -36.39 -24.89 -0.43
CA ALA A 45 -35.35 -25.91 -0.60
C ALA A 45 -33.95 -25.26 -0.77
N PRO A 46 -32.86 -25.93 -0.38
CA PRO A 46 -31.52 -25.41 -0.58
C PRO A 46 -31.25 -25.26 -2.08
N VAL A 47 -31.07 -24.00 -2.52
CA VAL A 47 -30.53 -23.71 -3.85
C VAL A 47 -29.08 -24.16 -3.84
N ALA A 48 -28.75 -25.16 -4.67
CA ALA A 48 -27.37 -25.58 -4.85
C ALA A 48 -26.56 -24.41 -5.42
N ASN A 49 -25.58 -23.92 -4.64
CA ASN A 49 -24.59 -22.96 -5.11
C ASN A 49 -23.59 -23.68 -6.02
N ASP A 50 -24.05 -23.99 -7.24
CA ASP A 50 -23.21 -24.54 -8.30
C ASP A 50 -22.46 -23.38 -8.98
N ARG A 51 -21.51 -22.80 -8.24
CA ARG A 51 -20.49 -21.89 -8.79
C ARG A 51 -19.20 -22.69 -9.01
N PRO A 52 -18.55 -22.58 -10.18
CA PRO A 52 -17.30 -23.28 -10.41
C PRO A 52 -16.23 -22.77 -9.44
N ALA A 53 -15.41 -23.69 -8.93
CA ALA A 53 -14.20 -23.36 -8.19
C ALA A 53 -13.27 -22.45 -9.03
N PRO A 54 -12.40 -21.63 -8.40
CA PRO A 54 -11.35 -20.94 -9.12
C PRO A 54 -10.52 -21.97 -9.89
N GLN A 55 -10.53 -21.87 -11.22
CA GLN A 55 -9.84 -22.85 -12.05
C GLN A 55 -8.39 -22.40 -12.21
N LEU A 56 -7.49 -23.16 -11.60
CA LEU A 56 -6.07 -23.16 -11.92
C LEU A 56 -5.91 -23.50 -13.40
N TYR A 57 -5.40 -22.57 -14.19
CA TYR A 57 -5.13 -22.75 -15.61
C TYR A 57 -3.63 -22.79 -15.86
N SER A 58 -3.21 -23.60 -16.83
CA SER A 58 -1.82 -23.99 -17.03
C SER A 58 -1.40 -23.94 -18.51
N VAL A 59 -0.32 -23.20 -18.81
CA VAL A 59 0.12 -22.87 -20.19
C VAL A 59 1.66 -23.02 -20.31
N PRO A 60 2.19 -24.08 -20.97
CA PRO A 60 3.63 -24.41 -21.01
C PRO A 60 4.51 -23.53 -21.95
N ILE A 61 5.77 -23.28 -21.58
CA ILE A 61 6.80 -22.49 -22.30
C ILE A 61 8.14 -23.26 -22.42
N ALA A 62 8.54 -23.57 -23.67
CA ALA A 62 9.68 -24.46 -23.94
C ALA A 62 11.06 -23.98 -23.38
N ALA A 63 11.75 -24.89 -22.69
CA ALA A 63 13.02 -24.65 -22.01
C ALA A 63 14.24 -24.31 -22.91
N PRO A 64 15.15 -23.43 -22.47
CA PRO A 64 16.35 -23.03 -23.22
C PRO A 64 17.67 -23.72 -22.79
N LEU A 65 18.72 -23.48 -23.57
CA LEU A 65 20.07 -24.08 -23.46
C LEU A 65 21.09 -23.14 -22.78
N ARG A 66 22.13 -23.74 -22.20
CA ARG A 66 23.02 -23.16 -21.18
C ARG A 66 24.46 -22.97 -21.69
N GLU A 67 25.04 -21.78 -21.52
CA GLU A 67 26.48 -21.43 -21.54
C GLU A 67 26.61 -19.90 -21.28
N SER A 68 27.70 -19.29 -20.77
CA SER A 68 28.77 -19.70 -19.84
C SER A 68 29.47 -18.42 -19.32
N ALA A 69 30.16 -18.47 -18.17
CA ALA A 69 30.68 -17.28 -17.48
C ALA A 69 32.00 -16.72 -18.06
N GLY A 70 32.24 -15.42 -17.81
CA GLY A 70 33.51 -14.71 -18.09
C GLY A 70 33.90 -13.82 -16.90
N GLU A 71 35.21 -13.75 -16.62
CA GLU A 71 35.83 -13.22 -15.39
C GLU A 71 36.66 -11.93 -15.67
N PHE A 72 37.37 -11.41 -14.66
CA PHE A 72 38.28 -10.22 -14.60
C PHE A 72 37.65 -8.87 -14.18
N ASP A 73 38.34 -7.96 -13.48
CA ASP A 73 39.42 -8.04 -12.45
C ASP A 73 39.50 -6.64 -11.75
N SER A 74 40.13 -6.62 -10.58
CA SER A 74 40.39 -5.51 -9.66
C SER A 74 41.13 -4.27 -10.21
N VAL A 75 41.10 -3.14 -9.46
CA VAL A 75 42.31 -2.47 -8.89
C VAL A 75 42.00 -1.16 -8.12
N ASP A 76 42.57 -1.10 -6.91
CA ASP A 76 43.02 0.02 -6.05
C ASP A 76 42.18 1.27 -5.68
N ASN A 77 42.38 1.62 -4.40
CA ASN A 77 41.88 2.76 -3.64
C ASN A 77 43.09 3.45 -2.95
N PRO A 78 43.10 4.78 -2.73
CA PRO A 78 43.86 5.33 -1.61
C PRO A 78 43.08 6.35 -0.75
N ALA A 79 43.58 6.55 0.47
CA ALA A 79 42.89 7.14 1.61
C ALA A 79 43.18 8.64 1.87
N ASP A 80 42.86 9.07 3.10
CA ASP A 80 42.97 10.41 3.74
C ASP A 80 41.73 11.30 3.57
N GLY A 81 41.16 11.93 4.61
CA GLY A 81 41.46 11.88 6.05
C GLY A 81 40.79 13.03 6.84
N ASP A 82 41.00 13.02 8.16
CA ASP A 82 40.64 14.06 9.16
C ASP A 82 39.19 14.08 9.72
N SER A 83 39.08 14.54 10.96
CA SER A 83 37.94 14.36 11.86
C SER A 83 37.61 15.62 12.66
N THR A 84 36.36 16.04 12.67
CA THR A 84 35.83 17.05 13.60
C THR A 84 34.45 16.65 14.11
N ASP A 85 34.37 16.29 15.38
CA ASP A 85 33.10 16.06 16.07
C ASP A 85 32.39 17.40 16.35
N ASP A 86 31.12 17.51 15.99
CA ASP A 86 30.20 18.54 16.50
C ASP A 86 28.82 17.90 16.74
N GLU A 87 28.16 18.23 17.86
CA GLU A 87 26.90 17.61 18.26
C GLU A 87 25.71 18.21 17.49
N THR A 88 25.44 17.68 16.30
CA THR A 88 24.16 17.87 15.60
C THR A 88 23.37 16.56 15.55
N ALA A 89 22.05 16.67 15.39
CA ALA A 89 21.06 15.58 15.49
C ALA A 89 21.43 14.30 14.73
N ASP A 90 20.80 13.16 15.09
CA ASP A 90 20.97 11.81 14.49
C ASP A 90 20.70 11.76 12.95
N GLU A 91 21.54 12.44 12.17
CA GLU A 91 21.64 12.34 10.72
C GLU A 91 22.62 11.20 10.43
N LEU A 92 22.18 10.22 9.63
CA LEU A 92 23.02 9.09 9.28
C LEU A 92 24.23 9.58 8.45
N PRO A 93 25.46 9.21 8.83
CA PRO A 93 26.67 9.76 8.22
C PRO A 93 26.75 9.42 6.72
N SER A 94 26.72 10.45 5.87
CA SER A 94 26.68 10.33 4.41
C SER A 94 27.92 9.71 3.76
N ASN A 95 29.02 9.56 4.52
CA ASN A 95 30.23 8.86 4.11
C ASN A 95 30.21 7.35 4.44
N VAL A 96 29.18 6.85 5.14
CA VAL A 96 28.99 5.41 5.35
C VAL A 96 28.21 4.85 4.16
N ILE A 97 28.83 3.91 3.45
CA ILE A 97 28.27 3.24 2.27
C ILE A 97 27.85 1.82 2.68
N ASN A 98 26.64 1.43 2.30
CA ASN A 98 26.19 0.05 2.44
C ASN A 98 26.95 -0.83 1.43
N LEU A 99 27.69 -1.81 1.95
CA LEU A 99 28.60 -2.64 1.16
C LEU A 99 27.90 -3.52 0.12
N PHE A 100 26.59 -3.76 0.27
CA PHE A 100 25.82 -4.64 -0.61
C PHE A 100 25.10 -3.90 -1.74
N THR A 101 24.70 -2.64 -1.51
CA THR A 101 24.01 -1.80 -2.50
C THR A 101 24.94 -0.80 -3.19
N GLY A 102 26.08 -0.47 -2.54
CA GLY A 102 26.99 0.59 -2.98
C GLY A 102 26.45 2.00 -2.74
N GLN A 103 25.28 2.16 -2.11
CA GLN A 103 24.68 3.45 -1.83
C GLN A 103 25.08 3.98 -0.45
N ALA A 104 25.11 5.31 -0.28
CA ALA A 104 25.31 5.91 1.02
C ALA A 104 24.11 5.63 1.93
N LEU A 105 24.36 5.25 3.19
CA LEU A 105 23.33 4.88 4.17
C LEU A 105 22.33 6.03 4.41
N ALA A 106 22.77 7.28 4.27
CA ALA A 106 21.91 8.46 4.32
C ALA A 106 20.89 8.51 3.16
N VAL A 107 21.27 8.02 1.96
CA VAL A 107 20.39 7.95 0.80
C VAL A 107 19.37 6.82 0.97
N GLU A 108 19.82 5.63 1.41
CA GLU A 108 18.93 4.51 1.73
C GLU A 108 17.93 4.84 2.83
N ALA A 109 18.34 5.63 3.83
CA ALA A 109 17.43 6.15 4.83
C ALA A 109 16.43 7.14 4.22
N SER A 110 16.87 8.08 3.36
CA SER A 110 15.94 9.03 2.74
C SER A 110 14.88 8.37 1.86
N THR A 111 15.17 7.25 1.19
CA THR A 111 14.20 6.51 0.36
C THR A 111 13.33 5.53 1.16
N ARG A 112 13.59 5.31 2.45
CA ARG A 112 12.83 4.36 3.27
C ARG A 112 11.40 4.84 3.52
N ILE A 113 10.43 4.03 3.12
CA ILE A 113 9.00 4.32 3.35
C ILE A 113 8.65 4.08 4.83
N ILE A 114 8.05 5.09 5.48
CA ILE A 114 7.65 5.03 6.90
C ILE A 114 6.14 4.97 7.13
N ARG A 115 5.33 5.30 6.11
CA ARG A 115 3.87 5.25 6.16
C ARG A 115 3.27 5.20 4.76
N ILE A 116 2.16 4.48 4.59
CA ILE A 116 1.40 4.48 3.33
C ILE A 116 -0.08 4.87 3.53
N SER A 117 -0.74 5.30 2.45
CA SER A 117 -2.18 5.55 2.38
C SER A 117 -2.73 5.02 1.05
N GLY A 118 -3.60 4.00 1.12
CA GLY A 118 -4.28 3.42 -0.05
C GLY A 118 -5.39 4.30 -0.63
N GLU A 119 -5.57 5.53 -0.15
CA GLU A 119 -6.59 6.45 -0.66
C GLU A 119 -6.08 7.22 -1.89
N CYS A 120 -6.15 6.56 -3.05
CA CYS A 120 -5.62 7.12 -4.31
C CYS A 120 -6.63 7.99 -5.07
N ASN A 121 -7.92 7.98 -4.70
CA ASN A 121 -9.00 8.75 -5.34
C ASN A 121 -9.02 8.67 -6.89
N GLY A 122 -8.68 7.50 -7.44
CA GLY A 122 -8.66 7.26 -8.89
C GLY A 122 -7.47 7.91 -9.63
N ALA A 123 -6.48 8.43 -8.91
CA ALA A 123 -5.23 8.90 -9.49
C ALA A 123 -4.47 7.76 -10.20
N ARG A 124 -3.80 8.11 -11.30
CA ARG A 124 -3.00 7.22 -12.12
C ARG A 124 -1.67 7.90 -12.43
N MET A 125 -0.58 7.14 -12.38
CA MET A 125 0.68 7.52 -12.99
C MET A 125 0.49 7.57 -14.51
N LEU A 126 1.08 8.57 -15.14
CA LEU A 126 1.23 8.64 -16.59
C LEU A 126 2.69 8.36 -16.95
N TYR A 127 2.89 7.56 -17.99
CA TYR A 127 4.21 7.37 -18.57
C TYR A 127 4.11 7.28 -20.10
N SER A 128 5.23 7.56 -20.77
CA SER A 128 5.40 7.32 -22.20
C SER A 128 6.54 6.30 -22.42
N THR A 129 6.48 5.53 -23.51
CA THR A 129 7.59 4.64 -23.89
C THR A 129 8.52 5.34 -24.88
N LEU A 130 9.83 5.06 -24.83
CA LEU A 130 10.80 5.70 -25.74
C LEU A 130 10.46 5.53 -27.23
N ASP A 131 9.85 4.41 -27.61
CA ASP A 131 9.41 4.14 -28.98
C ASP A 131 8.16 4.95 -29.41
N ASN A 132 7.35 5.40 -28.45
CA ASN A 132 6.07 6.09 -28.70
C ASN A 132 5.82 7.22 -27.66
N PRO A 133 6.65 8.28 -27.63
CA PRO A 133 6.56 9.35 -26.62
C PRO A 133 5.21 10.09 -26.65
N GLU A 134 4.60 10.22 -27.84
CA GLU A 134 3.29 10.86 -28.03
C GLU A 134 2.10 10.06 -27.45
N ARG A 135 2.32 8.83 -26.96
CA ARG A 135 1.28 7.95 -26.41
C ARG A 135 1.48 7.76 -24.92
N LEU A 136 0.76 8.57 -24.14
CA LEU A 136 0.66 8.39 -22.70
C LEU A 136 -0.13 7.11 -22.35
N VAL A 137 0.39 6.34 -21.41
CA VAL A 137 -0.27 5.18 -20.79
C VAL A 137 -0.55 5.50 -19.33
N ALA A 138 -1.77 5.23 -18.89
CA ALA A 138 -2.24 5.57 -17.54
C ALA A 138 -2.40 4.33 -16.67
N VAL A 139 -1.72 4.31 -15.53
CA VAL A 139 -1.56 3.16 -14.63
C VAL A 139 -2.02 3.55 -13.22
N PRO A 140 -3.00 2.89 -12.58
CA PRO A 140 -3.42 3.23 -11.23
C PRO A 140 -2.24 3.18 -10.27
N ILE A 141 -2.13 4.20 -9.42
CA ILE A 141 -1.17 4.17 -8.31
C ILE A 141 -1.74 3.25 -7.21
N LEU A 142 -0.89 2.44 -6.59
CA LEU A 142 -1.24 1.54 -5.51
C LEU A 142 -1.59 2.33 -4.24
N CYS A 143 -0.70 3.21 -3.82
CA CYS A 143 -0.86 4.02 -2.62
C CYS A 143 0.06 5.24 -2.67
N TRP A 144 -0.16 6.17 -1.76
CA TRP A 144 0.78 7.25 -1.47
C TRP A 144 1.66 6.86 -0.29
N ALA A 145 2.95 7.12 -0.39
CA ALA A 145 3.95 6.83 0.63
C ALA A 145 4.58 8.10 1.20
N LEU A 146 4.85 8.10 2.50
CA LEU A 146 5.70 9.07 3.18
C LEU A 146 7.08 8.42 3.40
N LEU A 147 8.12 9.10 2.95
CA LEU A 147 9.52 8.69 3.11
C LEU A 147 10.09 9.25 4.43
N GLU A 148 11.24 8.73 4.86
CA GLU A 148 11.85 9.11 6.14
C GLU A 148 12.38 10.55 6.18
N ASP A 149 12.78 11.10 5.02
CA ASP A 149 13.15 12.50 4.83
C ASP A 149 11.94 13.47 4.89
N GLY A 150 10.71 12.93 4.86
CA GLY A 150 9.45 13.67 4.88
C GLY A 150 8.86 13.98 3.50
N ALA A 151 9.49 13.56 2.41
CA ALA A 151 8.90 13.59 1.08
C ALA A 151 7.71 12.63 0.97
N VAL A 152 6.81 12.91 0.04
CA VAL A 152 5.66 12.05 -0.28
C VAL A 152 5.73 11.69 -1.75
N THR A 153 5.51 10.42 -2.09
CA THR A 153 5.52 9.92 -3.47
C THR A 153 4.38 8.94 -3.70
N ALA A 154 3.97 8.74 -4.95
CA ALA A 154 3.05 7.66 -5.30
C ALA A 154 3.82 6.37 -5.56
N LEU A 155 3.28 5.25 -5.11
CA LEU A 155 3.81 3.92 -5.41
C LEU A 155 2.95 3.20 -6.44
N VAL A 156 3.56 2.29 -7.20
CA VAL A 156 2.86 1.41 -8.14
C VAL A 156 3.54 0.03 -8.18
N PRO A 157 2.78 -1.08 -8.32
CA PRO A 157 3.35 -2.41 -8.53
C PRO A 157 3.83 -2.48 -9.98
N TRP A 158 5.11 -2.72 -10.18
CA TRP A 158 5.76 -2.71 -11.48
C TRP A 158 6.71 -3.90 -11.59
N LEU A 159 6.38 -4.84 -12.48
CA LEU A 159 7.06 -6.13 -12.55
C LEU A 159 7.11 -6.82 -11.19
N ASP A 160 8.28 -7.23 -10.70
CA ASP A 160 8.49 -8.03 -9.49
C ASP A 160 8.52 -7.23 -8.16
N GLU A 161 8.22 -5.93 -8.21
CA GLU A 161 8.42 -5.00 -7.09
C GLU A 161 7.36 -3.89 -7.02
N VAL A 162 7.41 -3.09 -5.95
CA VAL A 162 6.65 -1.84 -5.80
C VAL A 162 7.63 -0.68 -5.75
N LEU A 163 7.46 0.29 -6.66
CA LEU A 163 8.37 1.44 -6.80
C LEU A 163 7.65 2.79 -6.64
N PRO A 164 8.37 3.83 -6.19
CA PRO A 164 8.02 5.23 -6.44
C PRO A 164 7.88 5.50 -7.94
N CYS A 165 6.81 6.18 -8.35
CA CYS A 165 6.48 6.40 -9.75
C CYS A 165 7.58 7.12 -10.55
N GLU A 166 8.36 7.99 -9.91
CA GLU A 166 9.46 8.75 -10.53
C GLU A 166 10.71 7.89 -10.77
N GLU A 167 10.99 6.90 -9.91
CA GLU A 167 12.16 6.00 -10.03
C GLU A 167 12.03 4.99 -11.19
N ILE A 168 10.82 4.82 -11.73
CA ILE A 168 10.56 3.86 -12.82
C ILE A 168 11.22 4.31 -14.13
N GLU A 169 11.36 5.62 -14.37
CA GLU A 169 12.13 6.15 -15.51
C GLU A 169 13.64 5.88 -15.38
N GLU A 170 14.18 5.83 -14.16
CA GLU A 170 15.60 5.51 -13.95
C GLU A 170 15.88 4.02 -14.15
N LYS A 171 14.94 3.15 -13.74
CA LYS A 171 15.10 1.68 -13.79
C LYS A 171 14.63 1.05 -15.11
N TYR A 172 13.66 1.66 -15.80
CA TYR A 172 13.02 1.12 -17.00
C TYR A 172 13.02 2.16 -18.14
N SER A 173 13.04 1.69 -19.39
CA SER A 173 13.08 2.55 -20.59
C SER A 173 11.72 3.21 -20.91
N ILE A 174 11.23 4.00 -19.97
CA ILE A 174 10.02 4.83 -20.05
C ILE A 174 10.35 6.26 -19.59
N ASN A 175 9.50 7.24 -19.91
CA ASN A 175 9.54 8.56 -19.28
C ASN A 175 8.32 8.70 -18.37
N TRP A 176 8.50 9.27 -17.18
CA TRP A 176 7.41 9.63 -16.27
C TRP A 176 6.82 11.00 -16.66
N GLU A 177 5.50 11.08 -16.76
CA GLU A 177 4.78 12.20 -17.36
C GLU A 177 3.82 12.87 -16.36
N GLY A 178 4.03 12.62 -15.07
CA GLY A 178 3.19 13.09 -13.97
C GLY A 178 2.03 12.14 -13.60
N TYR A 179 1.02 12.71 -12.97
CA TYR A 179 -0.19 12.03 -12.52
C TYR A 179 -1.44 12.62 -13.17
N TYR A 180 -2.47 11.79 -13.32
CA TYR A 180 -3.80 12.19 -13.78
C TYR A 180 -4.88 11.60 -12.87
N CYS A 181 -5.86 12.43 -12.47
CA CYS A 181 -7.03 11.98 -11.73
C CYS A 181 -8.29 12.19 -12.58
N SER A 182 -8.95 11.08 -12.97
CA SER A 182 -10.16 11.12 -13.79
C SER A 182 -11.40 11.66 -13.08
N ILE A 183 -11.36 11.83 -11.74
CA ILE A 183 -12.50 12.39 -10.97
C ILE A 183 -12.55 13.91 -11.07
N VAL A 184 -11.39 14.56 -11.07
CA VAL A 184 -11.26 16.02 -11.22
C VAL A 184 -10.83 16.45 -12.63
N GLU A 185 -10.56 15.49 -13.51
CA GLU A 185 -10.07 15.67 -14.89
C GLU A 185 -8.78 16.50 -15.00
N ASP A 186 -7.90 16.40 -13.99
CA ASP A 186 -6.73 17.26 -13.82
C ASP A 186 -5.40 16.49 -13.85
N PHE A 187 -4.34 17.21 -14.25
CA PHE A 187 -2.96 16.72 -14.35
C PHE A 187 -2.09 17.42 -13.29
N PHE A 188 -1.28 16.65 -12.58
CA PHE A 188 -0.45 17.15 -11.48
C PHE A 188 0.85 16.37 -11.36
N PHE A 189 1.89 17.00 -10.81
CA PHE A 189 3.21 16.39 -10.61
C PHE A 189 3.51 16.18 -9.12
N GLU A 190 2.94 17.03 -8.26
CA GLU A 190 3.12 16.98 -6.80
C GLU A 190 1.99 16.18 -6.12
N PRO A 191 2.26 15.43 -5.04
CA PRO A 191 1.22 14.77 -4.26
C PRO A 191 0.13 15.75 -3.77
N PRO A 192 -1.16 15.35 -3.77
CA PRO A 192 -2.24 16.20 -3.27
C PRO A 192 -2.01 16.64 -1.81
N ALA A 193 -2.27 17.92 -1.50
CA ALA A 193 -1.98 18.50 -0.19
C ALA A 193 -2.72 17.78 0.97
N GLU A 194 -3.90 17.24 0.69
CA GLU A 194 -4.71 16.44 1.61
C GLU A 194 -4.00 15.13 1.99
N VAL A 195 -3.37 14.47 1.01
CA VAL A 195 -2.60 13.23 1.20
C VAL A 195 -1.36 13.51 2.05
N VAL A 196 -0.61 14.57 1.72
CA VAL A 196 0.58 15.00 2.49
C VAL A 196 0.19 15.29 3.95
N ALA A 197 -0.92 15.99 4.18
CA ALA A 197 -1.42 16.27 5.51
C ALA A 197 -1.88 14.99 6.26
N GLN A 198 -2.59 14.08 5.58
CA GLN A 198 -3.05 12.80 6.13
C GLN A 198 -1.86 11.93 6.58
N LEU A 199 -0.88 11.72 5.71
CA LEU A 199 0.32 10.93 5.99
C LEU A 199 1.15 11.55 7.13
N GLY A 200 1.38 12.86 7.09
CA GLY A 200 2.13 13.57 8.13
C GLY A 200 1.48 13.53 9.52
N VAL A 201 0.15 13.54 9.60
CA VAL A 201 -0.58 13.33 10.87
C VAL A 201 -0.53 11.87 11.31
N ALA A 202 -0.74 10.92 10.39
CA ALA A 202 -0.73 9.49 10.67
C ALA A 202 0.64 9.02 11.20
N ALA A 203 1.75 9.44 10.58
CA ALA A 203 3.10 9.08 11.01
C ALA A 203 3.42 9.60 12.42
N ARG A 204 3.00 10.82 12.77
CA ARG A 204 3.16 11.38 14.13
C ARG A 204 2.40 10.61 15.19
N PHE A 205 1.18 10.15 14.87
CA PHE A 205 0.39 9.31 15.78
C PHE A 205 1.04 7.92 15.94
N ASN A 206 1.40 7.26 14.83
CA ASN A 206 1.97 5.91 14.86
C ASN A 206 3.36 5.86 15.51
N ARG A 207 4.17 6.91 15.44
CA ARG A 207 5.46 6.98 16.17
C ARG A 207 5.29 6.76 17.68
N GLY A 208 4.20 7.28 18.27
CA GLY A 208 3.88 7.05 19.68
C GLY A 208 3.46 5.60 19.97
N LEU A 209 2.75 4.95 19.04
CA LEU A 209 2.32 3.57 19.14
C LEU A 209 3.51 2.60 18.99
N LEU A 210 4.33 2.79 17.95
CA LEU A 210 5.48 1.94 17.64
C LEU A 210 6.50 1.97 18.79
N ASN A 211 6.81 3.16 19.33
CA ASN A 211 7.68 3.30 20.50
C ASN A 211 7.15 2.59 21.75
N ALA A 212 5.82 2.46 21.90
CA ALA A 212 5.22 1.71 23.00
C ALA A 212 5.32 0.20 22.78
N VAL A 213 5.16 -0.28 21.54
CA VAL A 213 5.31 -1.70 21.17
C VAL A 213 6.75 -2.16 21.29
N THR A 214 7.72 -1.40 20.78
CA THR A 214 9.15 -1.73 20.91
C THR A 214 9.63 -1.69 22.37
N SER A 215 9.12 -0.74 23.17
CA SER A 215 9.39 -0.70 24.62
C SER A 215 8.73 -1.84 25.41
N ALA A 216 7.61 -2.40 24.91
CA ALA A 216 6.95 -3.56 25.51
C ALA A 216 7.58 -4.89 25.07
N SER A 217 8.15 -4.95 23.85
CA SER A 217 8.92 -6.09 23.32
C SER A 217 10.34 -6.17 23.89
N GLY A 218 10.50 -5.88 25.19
CA GLY A 218 11.78 -5.81 25.88
C GLY A 218 12.50 -7.15 26.11
N ASN A 219 12.24 -8.18 25.29
CA ASN A 219 12.87 -9.50 25.41
C ASN A 219 12.75 -10.42 24.16
N ALA A 220 12.56 -9.87 22.95
CA ALA A 220 12.46 -10.69 21.71
C ALA A 220 13.80 -10.98 21.01
N ALA A 221 14.95 -10.59 21.58
CA ALA A 221 16.29 -10.78 20.99
C ALA A 221 16.83 -12.23 21.12
N ALA A 222 16.00 -13.25 20.85
CA ALA A 222 16.32 -14.65 21.13
C ALA A 222 15.67 -15.69 20.18
N ALA A 223 15.61 -15.40 18.87
CA ALA A 223 15.45 -16.42 17.81
C ALA A 223 15.91 -15.88 16.44
N VAL A 224 17.21 -15.67 16.24
CA VAL A 224 17.74 -15.33 14.90
C VAL A 224 18.04 -16.62 14.14
N GLU A 225 17.01 -17.24 13.55
CA GLU A 225 17.19 -18.36 12.62
C GLU A 225 15.91 -18.71 11.81
N GLU A 226 15.33 -17.75 11.07
CA GLU A 226 14.65 -18.00 9.79
C GLU A 226 14.33 -16.67 9.07
N ARG A 227 14.09 -16.71 7.76
CA ARG A 227 14.08 -15.52 6.87
C ARG A 227 12.72 -14.80 6.80
N SER A 228 11.81 -15.10 7.72
CA SER A 228 10.37 -14.81 7.64
C SER A 228 9.81 -13.98 8.80
N ASP A 229 10.67 -13.44 9.67
CA ASP A 229 10.30 -12.67 10.88
C ASP A 229 10.43 -11.14 10.68
N TRP A 230 10.04 -10.60 9.53
CA TRP A 230 10.01 -9.14 9.35
C TRP A 230 8.74 -8.54 9.97
N HIS A 231 8.90 -7.46 10.74
CA HIS A 231 7.78 -6.86 11.48
C HIS A 231 6.90 -5.99 10.58
N ILE A 232 5.62 -6.35 10.42
CA ILE A 232 4.62 -5.56 9.68
C ILE A 232 4.34 -4.23 10.42
N VAL A 233 4.67 -3.11 9.80
CA VAL A 233 4.42 -1.74 10.31
C VAL A 233 3.01 -1.26 9.96
N GLN A 234 2.51 -1.67 8.79
CA GLN A 234 1.19 -1.30 8.29
C GLN A 234 0.71 -2.31 7.25
N GLU A 235 -0.59 -2.55 7.20
CA GLU A 235 -1.23 -3.28 6.11
C GLU A 235 -2.38 -2.44 5.52
N ILE A 236 -2.59 -2.52 4.21
CA ILE A 236 -3.74 -1.94 3.51
C ILE A 236 -4.35 -2.98 2.55
N PRO A 237 -5.67 -2.99 2.30
CA PRO A 237 -6.25 -3.80 1.22
C PRO A 237 -5.73 -3.31 -0.15
N ASP A 238 -5.64 -4.21 -1.13
CA ASP A 238 -5.32 -3.82 -2.51
C ASP A 238 -6.46 -2.97 -3.14
N PRO A 239 -6.19 -1.71 -3.56
CA PRO A 239 -7.22 -0.82 -4.08
C PRO A 239 -7.36 -0.85 -5.61
N VAL A 240 -6.45 -1.49 -6.34
CA VAL A 240 -6.34 -1.42 -7.81
C VAL A 240 -6.68 -2.73 -8.55
N GLY A 241 -6.87 -3.83 -7.83
CA GLY A 241 -7.09 -5.18 -8.35
C GLY A 241 -5.82 -5.86 -8.86
N THR A 242 -4.70 -5.72 -8.14
CA THR A 242 -3.42 -6.34 -8.52
C THR A 242 -3.51 -7.86 -8.49
N HIS A 243 -2.79 -8.51 -9.40
CA HIS A 243 -2.64 -9.96 -9.46
C HIS A 243 -1.15 -10.30 -9.55
N ALA A 244 -0.69 -11.27 -8.76
CA ALA A 244 0.61 -11.90 -8.96
C ALA A 244 0.53 -12.92 -10.11
N LEU A 245 1.57 -12.98 -10.93
CA LEU A 245 1.85 -14.04 -11.90
C LEU A 245 2.77 -15.06 -11.25
N LEU A 246 2.35 -16.33 -11.27
CA LEU A 246 3.08 -17.46 -10.73
C LEU A 246 3.32 -18.51 -11.84
N LEU A 247 4.54 -19.00 -11.96
CA LEU A 247 4.93 -20.06 -12.89
C LEU A 247 4.88 -21.41 -12.18
N ASN A 248 3.80 -22.17 -12.39
CA ASN A 248 3.67 -23.54 -11.91
C ASN A 248 4.64 -24.45 -12.68
N GLU A 249 5.79 -24.76 -12.07
CA GLU A 249 6.87 -25.57 -12.66
C GLU A 249 6.43 -26.95 -13.18
N SER A 250 5.37 -27.54 -12.61
CA SER A 250 4.93 -28.91 -12.95
C SER A 250 4.15 -29.00 -14.26
N SER A 251 3.53 -27.89 -14.67
CA SER A 251 2.81 -27.75 -15.95
C SER A 251 3.31 -26.57 -16.77
N ASP A 252 4.46 -26.01 -16.34
CA ASP A 252 5.24 -24.97 -16.99
C ASP A 252 4.45 -23.66 -17.19
N ALA A 253 3.64 -23.33 -16.18
CA ALA A 253 2.30 -22.83 -16.39
C ALA A 253 1.97 -21.52 -15.67
N LEU A 254 1.52 -20.52 -16.42
CA LEU A 254 1.14 -19.21 -15.87
C LEU A 254 -0.21 -19.21 -15.14
N VAL A 255 -0.16 -19.07 -13.82
CA VAL A 255 -1.29 -18.87 -12.91
C VAL A 255 -1.34 -17.39 -12.50
N LEU A 256 -2.53 -16.79 -12.46
CA LEU A 256 -2.74 -15.46 -11.88
C LEU A 256 -3.56 -15.55 -10.60
N THR A 257 -2.98 -15.06 -9.50
CA THR A 257 -3.60 -15.01 -8.16
C THR A 257 -3.81 -13.56 -7.76
N SER A 258 -4.99 -13.19 -7.27
CA SER A 258 -5.27 -11.83 -6.82
C SER A 258 -4.50 -11.50 -5.53
N VAL A 259 -3.93 -10.30 -5.47
CA VAL A 259 -3.36 -9.73 -4.23
C VAL A 259 -4.53 -9.26 -3.35
N ILE A 260 -4.51 -9.64 -2.07
CA ILE A 260 -5.55 -9.30 -1.09
C ILE A 260 -5.20 -7.98 -0.38
N SER A 261 -3.94 -7.84 0.00
CA SER A 261 -3.43 -6.70 0.76
C SER A 261 -1.96 -6.43 0.46
N TRP A 262 -1.48 -5.28 0.91
CA TRP A 262 -0.10 -4.86 0.85
C TRP A 262 0.40 -4.53 2.24
N THR A 263 1.51 -5.14 2.62
CA THR A 263 2.12 -5.07 3.94
C THR A 263 3.44 -4.30 3.85
N LEU A 264 3.52 -3.20 4.60
CA LEU A 264 4.73 -2.39 4.77
C LEU A 264 5.57 -2.98 5.90
N ASP A 265 6.81 -3.35 5.62
CA ASP A 265 7.75 -3.87 6.61
C ASP A 265 8.51 -2.77 7.38
N GLU A 266 9.29 -3.18 8.38
CA GLU A 266 10.16 -2.27 9.14
C GLU A 266 11.35 -1.71 8.34
N TYR A 267 11.66 -2.25 7.16
CA TYR A 267 12.69 -1.77 6.24
C TYR A 267 12.14 -0.81 5.17
N GLY A 268 10.83 -0.54 5.19
CA GLY A 268 10.14 0.34 4.26
C GLY A 268 9.80 -0.30 2.90
N ARG A 269 9.73 -1.62 2.82
CA ARG A 269 9.32 -2.36 1.61
C ARG A 269 7.86 -2.75 1.69
N LEU A 270 7.17 -2.75 0.54
CA LEU A 270 5.83 -3.30 0.43
C LEU A 270 5.91 -4.71 -0.16
N HIS A 271 5.16 -5.62 0.44
CA HIS A 271 5.03 -7.01 0.00
C HIS A 271 3.57 -7.30 -0.39
N GLY A 272 3.36 -8.06 -1.46
CA GLY A 272 2.03 -8.37 -1.99
C GLY A 272 1.44 -9.63 -1.37
N MET A 273 0.40 -9.51 -0.55
CA MET A 273 -0.18 -10.66 0.17
C MET A 273 -1.14 -11.47 -0.70
N LEU A 274 -0.88 -12.76 -0.86
CA LEU A 274 -1.72 -13.76 -1.53
C LEU A 274 -2.40 -14.66 -0.50
N ALA A 275 -3.55 -15.24 -0.84
CA ALA A 275 -4.22 -16.23 0.00
C ALA A 275 -3.81 -17.66 -0.37
N ASP A 276 -3.42 -18.46 0.62
CA ASP A 276 -3.26 -19.91 0.46
C ASP A 276 -4.63 -20.60 0.54
N ASP A 277 -5.15 -21.04 -0.61
CA ASP A 277 -6.40 -21.79 -0.75
C ASP A 277 -6.50 -23.02 0.18
N ALA A 278 -5.38 -23.63 0.58
CA ALA A 278 -5.38 -24.76 1.51
C ALA A 278 -5.61 -24.35 2.98
N SER A 279 -5.33 -23.09 3.32
CA SER A 279 -5.40 -22.52 4.66
C SER A 279 -6.61 -21.59 4.89
N ILE A 280 -7.44 -21.33 3.86
CA ILE A 280 -8.67 -20.52 3.99
C ILE A 280 -9.71 -21.23 4.88
N GLU A 281 -9.89 -20.75 6.12
CA GLU A 281 -10.98 -21.19 6.98
C GLU A 281 -12.33 -20.51 6.67
N LYS A 282 -12.31 -19.29 6.13
CA LYS A 282 -13.49 -18.42 6.00
C LYS A 282 -13.41 -17.50 4.79
N LEU A 283 -14.57 -17.13 4.24
CA LEU A 283 -14.72 -16.14 3.18
C LEU A 283 -15.62 -14.96 3.62
N PRO A 284 -15.38 -13.72 3.11
CA PRO A 284 -14.22 -13.34 2.30
C PRO A 284 -12.93 -13.36 3.12
N VAL A 285 -11.80 -13.62 2.47
CA VAL A 285 -10.46 -13.38 3.04
C VAL A 285 -10.26 -11.87 3.15
N LEU A 286 -9.67 -11.41 4.25
CA LEU A 286 -9.42 -10.02 4.59
C LEU A 286 -7.93 -9.78 4.89
N PRO A 287 -7.46 -8.52 4.80
CA PRO A 287 -6.13 -8.14 5.29
C PRO A 287 -5.95 -8.58 6.75
N GLY A 288 -4.81 -9.20 7.05
CA GLY A 288 -4.46 -9.75 8.36
C GLY A 288 -5.08 -11.11 8.71
N ASP A 289 -5.73 -11.83 7.78
CA ASP A 289 -6.13 -13.23 7.99
C ASP A 289 -4.91 -14.17 7.94
N ASP A 290 -4.86 -15.19 8.82
CA ASP A 290 -3.73 -16.12 8.97
C ASP A 290 -3.41 -16.99 7.71
N CYS A 291 -4.29 -16.98 6.70
CA CYS A 291 -4.06 -17.69 5.42
C CYS A 291 -3.31 -16.85 4.38
N LEU A 292 -2.86 -15.63 4.73
CA LEU A 292 -2.09 -14.76 3.84
C LEU A 292 -0.59 -15.04 3.91
N PHE A 293 0.07 -15.02 2.74
CA PHE A 293 1.53 -15.14 2.60
C PHE A 293 2.05 -14.14 1.54
N CYS A 294 3.34 -13.78 1.61
CA CYS A 294 3.94 -12.83 0.66
C CYS A 294 4.12 -13.50 -0.72
N ALA A 295 3.75 -12.82 -1.80
CA ALA A 295 4.00 -13.28 -3.16
C ALA A 295 5.49 -13.50 -3.41
N GLU A 296 6.33 -12.64 -2.83
CA GLU A 296 7.78 -12.59 -2.96
C GLU A 296 8.49 -13.79 -2.28
N ASP A 297 7.83 -14.45 -1.32
CA ASP A 297 8.34 -15.66 -0.65
C ASP A 297 8.06 -16.94 -1.48
N GLU A 298 7.14 -16.88 -2.44
CA GLU A 298 6.72 -18.02 -3.26
C GLU A 298 7.65 -18.20 -4.48
N PRO A 299 8.43 -19.30 -4.60
CA PRO A 299 9.43 -19.45 -5.66
C PRO A 299 8.87 -19.39 -7.09
N SER A 300 7.60 -19.72 -7.27
CA SER A 300 6.93 -19.61 -8.57
C SER A 300 6.60 -18.18 -8.98
N PHE A 301 6.60 -17.19 -8.07
CA PHE A 301 6.31 -15.78 -8.37
C PHE A 301 7.23 -15.18 -9.45
N LYS A 302 6.68 -14.31 -10.30
CA LYS A 302 7.42 -13.67 -11.40
C LYS A 302 7.20 -12.16 -11.49
N CYS A 303 5.97 -11.69 -11.32
CA CYS A 303 5.64 -10.26 -11.33
C CYS A 303 4.20 -9.98 -10.90
N PHE A 304 3.90 -8.71 -10.67
CA PHE A 304 2.56 -8.16 -10.52
C PHE A 304 2.00 -7.62 -11.85
N PHE A 305 0.72 -7.85 -12.06
CA PHE A 305 -0.08 -7.22 -13.11
C PHE A 305 -1.30 -6.52 -12.54
N GLN A 306 -1.65 -5.40 -13.13
CA GLN A 306 -2.89 -4.71 -12.83
C GLN A 306 -4.09 -5.45 -13.44
N ARG A 307 -5.26 -5.34 -12.82
CA ARG A 307 -6.49 -6.07 -13.18
C ARG A 307 -6.78 -6.11 -14.68
N ASP A 308 -6.61 -4.98 -15.37
CA ASP A 308 -6.99 -4.85 -16.77
C ASP A 308 -6.01 -5.62 -17.70
N ILE A 309 -4.74 -5.79 -17.30
CA ILE A 309 -3.78 -6.68 -17.96
C ILE A 309 -4.03 -8.14 -17.54
N ALA A 310 -4.29 -8.39 -16.25
CA ALA A 310 -4.64 -9.72 -15.75
C ALA A 310 -5.87 -10.32 -16.46
N GLU A 311 -6.87 -9.52 -16.78
CA GLU A 311 -8.03 -9.92 -17.60
C GLU A 311 -7.62 -10.28 -19.05
N GLN A 312 -6.71 -9.51 -19.65
CA GLN A 312 -6.21 -9.80 -21.00
C GLN A 312 -5.40 -11.11 -21.05
N ILE A 313 -4.63 -11.41 -20.01
CA ILE A 313 -3.94 -12.70 -19.88
C ILE A 313 -4.96 -13.83 -19.73
N ARG A 314 -5.94 -13.67 -18.83
CA ARG A 314 -7.00 -14.67 -18.59
C ARG A 314 -7.84 -14.96 -19.83
N THR A 315 -8.05 -13.94 -20.68
CA THR A 315 -8.78 -14.05 -21.96
C THR A 315 -7.90 -14.45 -23.14
N GLN A 316 -6.60 -14.73 -22.91
CA GLN A 316 -5.60 -15.08 -23.92
C GLN A 316 -5.53 -14.07 -25.07
N ASN A 317 -5.49 -12.77 -24.74
CA ASN A 317 -5.29 -11.72 -25.72
C ASN A 317 -3.94 -11.95 -26.45
N PRO A 318 -3.92 -12.09 -27.79
CA PRO A 318 -2.71 -12.43 -28.53
C PRO A 318 -1.55 -11.44 -28.34
N GLU A 319 -1.84 -10.14 -28.21
CA GLU A 319 -0.82 -9.10 -28.02
C GLU A 319 -0.20 -9.19 -26.62
N THR A 320 -1.03 -9.39 -25.60
CA THR A 320 -0.59 -9.55 -24.21
C THR A 320 0.20 -10.85 -24.02
N MET A 321 -0.26 -11.96 -24.60
CA MET A 321 0.47 -13.24 -24.53
C MET A 321 1.81 -13.15 -25.23
N GLN A 322 1.89 -12.51 -26.40
CA GLN A 322 3.16 -12.29 -27.11
C GLN A 322 4.13 -11.41 -26.30
N ALA A 323 3.63 -10.37 -25.60
CA ALA A 323 4.46 -9.54 -24.72
C ALA A 323 5.00 -10.33 -23.51
N ILE A 324 4.20 -11.24 -22.94
CA ILE A 324 4.62 -12.13 -21.84
C ILE A 324 5.63 -13.18 -22.32
N GLU A 325 5.45 -13.74 -23.51
CA GLU A 325 6.44 -14.60 -24.16
C GLU A 325 7.76 -13.85 -24.44
N GLN A 326 7.73 -12.54 -24.71
CA GLN A 326 8.96 -11.74 -24.83
C GLN A 326 9.61 -11.44 -23.48
N LEU A 327 8.80 -11.24 -22.43
CA LEU A 327 9.27 -10.93 -21.08
C LEU A 327 9.89 -12.15 -20.37
N PHE A 328 9.35 -13.36 -20.60
CA PHE A 328 9.77 -14.60 -19.92
C PHE A 328 10.34 -15.68 -20.84
N GLY A 329 10.20 -15.57 -22.16
CA GLY A 329 10.65 -16.55 -23.14
C GLY A 329 12.04 -16.25 -23.74
N SER A 330 12.77 -15.27 -23.21
CA SER A 330 14.19 -15.10 -23.49
C SER A 330 15.04 -15.95 -22.52
N PRO A 331 16.03 -16.72 -22.99
CA PRO A 331 16.94 -17.51 -22.16
C PRO A 331 17.78 -16.71 -21.15
#